data_AF-A0A382EV61-F1
#
_entry.id   AF-A0A382EV61-F1
#
_cell.length_a   1.000
_cell.length_b   1.000
_cell.length_c   1.000
_cell.angle_alpha   90.00
_cell.angle_beta   90.00
_cell.angle_gamma   90.00
#
_symmetry.space_group_name_H-M   'P 1'
#
loop_
_entity.id
_entity.type
_entity.pdbx_description
1 polymer ?
#
loop_
_entity_poly.entity_id
_entity_poly.type
_entity_poly.pdbx_seq_one_letter_code
_entity_poly.pdbx_strand_id
1 'polypeptide(L)'
;MTVMQVCELADVEIPHFCYHDKLSIAGNCRMCLVEMEKSPKPIASCAMPAGDGMIIKTNTDTVKKARKGVMEFLLINHPLDCPICDQGGECDLQDQALHYGFDKSRYEENKRAVQNKHMGPLVSTIMTRCIHCTRCVRFSTEVAGVDDLGLLGRGENVEITTYLEKTIESELSGNVIDLCPVGALTSKPYAFQARPWELKKTETFDVFDGMGASIRIDSIGKRVLRVLPRLNDEINEEWINDKSRFAIDGLSKQRLDKPYLKNGNKIEPTDWNTALNSIINELKNRIAKNTVSLSGKFTDIETLFAAKSFLNSIGSNKYECRYDNAQFIEGHRNSYICNSSIQKIDTADAILLVGSNPRWEAAVLNSRIRKAYINNDCKVGLIGPKVELTYKYEHLSNNLSYLNDILNEISSFSKVLLNAKNPMIIIGTSAINFEDGQN
;
A
#
# COMPACT_ATOMS: atom_id res chain seq x y z
N MET A 1 -10.59 -16.95 -15.85
CA MET A 1 -9.58 -16.04 -16.45
C MET A 1 -10.21 -15.28 -17.59
N THR A 2 -9.80 -14.03 -17.78
CA THR A 2 -10.25 -13.21 -18.92
C THR A 2 -9.38 -13.47 -20.15
N VAL A 3 -9.83 -13.05 -21.32
CA VAL A 3 -9.03 -13.11 -22.55
C VAL A 3 -7.72 -12.33 -22.38
N MET A 4 -7.73 -11.21 -21.65
CA MET A 4 -6.53 -10.43 -21.35
C MET A 4 -5.49 -11.24 -20.58
N GLN A 5 -5.90 -11.89 -19.49
CA GLN A 5 -5.02 -12.72 -18.67
C GLN A 5 -4.46 -13.92 -19.45
N VAL A 6 -5.26 -14.51 -20.35
CA VAL A 6 -4.79 -15.60 -21.23
C VAL A 6 -3.78 -15.09 -22.26
N CYS A 7 -3.96 -13.87 -22.79
CA CYS A 7 -2.97 -13.24 -23.66
C CYS A 7 -1.66 -12.94 -22.92
N GLU A 8 -1.73 -12.48 -21.66
CA GLU A 8 -0.55 -12.25 -20.81
C GLU A 8 0.22 -13.55 -20.53
N LEU A 9 -0.49 -14.66 -20.27
CA LEU A 9 0.14 -15.99 -20.16
C LEU A 9 0.81 -16.45 -21.46
N ALA A 10 0.41 -15.90 -22.60
CA ALA A 10 1.00 -16.15 -23.91
C ALA A 10 2.04 -15.07 -24.30
N ASP A 11 2.53 -14.29 -23.32
CA ASP A 11 3.48 -13.19 -23.49
C ASP A 11 3.01 -12.07 -24.46
N VAL A 12 1.70 -11.88 -24.57
CA VAL A 12 1.08 -10.81 -25.38
C VAL A 12 0.43 -9.78 -24.47
N GLU A 13 1.11 -8.66 -24.29
CA GLU A 13 0.59 -7.52 -23.53
C GLU A 13 -0.48 -6.75 -24.33
N ILE A 14 -1.65 -6.55 -23.71
CA ILE A 14 -2.76 -5.78 -24.30
C ILE A 14 -2.83 -4.40 -23.62
N PRO A 15 -2.81 -3.30 -24.40
CA PRO A 15 -2.90 -1.96 -23.81
C PRO A 15 -4.23 -1.74 -23.10
N HIS A 16 -4.16 -1.13 -21.92
CA HIS A 16 -5.31 -0.94 -21.06
C HIS A 16 -5.15 0.29 -20.15
N PHE A 17 -6.27 0.90 -19.75
CA PHE A 17 -6.29 2.06 -18.85
C PHE A 17 -7.19 1.90 -17.62
N CYS A 18 -8.30 1.18 -17.73
CA CYS A 18 -9.19 0.96 -16.59
C CYS A 18 -8.95 -0.40 -15.94
N TYR A 19 -8.44 -1.38 -16.67
CA TYR A 19 -8.13 -2.69 -16.09
C TYR A 19 -6.99 -2.57 -15.07
N HIS A 20 -7.06 -3.37 -14.02
CA HIS A 20 -6.04 -3.48 -12.97
C HIS A 20 -6.26 -4.83 -12.28
N ASP A 21 -5.21 -5.62 -12.06
CA ASP A 21 -5.35 -7.01 -11.62
C ASP A 21 -5.99 -7.17 -10.25
N LYS A 22 -5.78 -6.19 -9.36
CA LYS A 22 -6.30 -6.23 -7.99
C LYS A 22 -7.59 -5.42 -7.79
N LEU A 23 -8.23 -4.95 -8.87
CA LEU A 23 -9.51 -4.24 -8.82
C LEU A 23 -10.57 -4.98 -9.65
N SER A 24 -11.86 -4.73 -9.37
CA SER A 24 -12.95 -5.27 -10.16
C SER A 24 -12.88 -4.84 -11.63
N ILE A 25 -13.39 -5.65 -12.56
CA ILE A 25 -13.35 -5.31 -13.99
C ILE A 25 -14.42 -4.26 -14.32
N ALA A 26 -14.01 -3.12 -14.91
CA ALA A 26 -14.92 -2.05 -15.30
C ALA A 26 -15.34 -2.08 -16.79
N GLY A 27 -14.36 -2.05 -17.72
CA GLY A 27 -14.63 -1.99 -19.16
C GLY A 27 -14.95 -0.59 -19.72
N ASN A 28 -14.58 0.47 -19.01
CA ASN A 28 -14.93 1.86 -19.35
C ASN A 28 -14.09 2.44 -20.51
N CYS A 29 -12.80 2.10 -20.59
CA CYS A 29 -11.88 2.75 -21.53
C CYS A 29 -11.82 2.14 -22.95
N ARG A 30 -12.17 0.86 -23.10
CA ARG A 30 -12.10 0.10 -24.36
C ARG A 30 -10.73 0.07 -25.07
N MET A 31 -9.62 0.40 -24.40
CA MET A 31 -8.29 0.30 -25.01
C MET A 31 -7.87 -1.15 -25.30
N CYS A 32 -8.41 -2.10 -24.53
CA CYS A 32 -8.13 -3.52 -24.61
C CYS A 32 -8.91 -4.29 -25.70
N LEU A 33 -9.36 -3.60 -26.75
CA LEU A 33 -10.11 -4.26 -27.82
C LEU A 33 -9.21 -5.25 -28.57
N VAL A 34 -9.74 -6.46 -28.77
CA VAL A 34 -9.13 -7.54 -29.56
C VAL A 34 -10.16 -8.16 -30.50
N GLU A 35 -9.70 -8.81 -31.56
CA GLU A 35 -10.56 -9.51 -32.51
C GLU A 35 -10.67 -10.98 -32.08
N MET A 36 -11.91 -11.46 -31.93
CA MET A 36 -12.19 -12.86 -31.67
C MET A 36 -12.82 -13.44 -32.94
N GLU A 37 -12.36 -14.62 -33.35
CA GLU A 37 -12.94 -15.30 -34.50
C GLU A 37 -14.46 -15.50 -34.30
N LYS A 38 -15.24 -15.31 -35.37
CA LYS A 38 -16.71 -15.37 -35.35
C LYS A 38 -17.40 -14.28 -34.51
N SER A 39 -16.66 -13.29 -34.01
CA SER A 39 -17.26 -12.08 -33.44
C SER A 39 -17.42 -11.00 -34.52
N PRO A 40 -18.61 -10.39 -34.69
CA PRO A 40 -18.82 -9.34 -35.68
C PRO A 40 -18.15 -8.00 -35.32
N LYS A 41 -17.69 -7.86 -34.06
CA LYS A 41 -17.05 -6.64 -33.54
C LYS A 41 -15.89 -6.99 -32.61
N PRO A 42 -14.89 -6.09 -32.47
CA PRO A 42 -13.86 -6.24 -31.45
C PRO A 42 -14.48 -6.34 -30.04
N ILE A 43 -13.92 -7.23 -29.23
CA ILE A 43 -14.37 -7.49 -27.85
C ILE A 43 -13.38 -6.89 -26.86
N ALA A 44 -13.85 -6.49 -25.68
CA ALA A 44 -12.98 -6.01 -24.62
C ALA A 44 -12.33 -7.21 -23.91
N SER A 45 -11.02 -7.40 -24.09
CA SER A 45 -10.31 -8.58 -23.56
C SER A 45 -10.31 -8.63 -22.03
N CYS A 46 -10.35 -7.47 -21.37
CA CYS A 46 -10.33 -7.39 -19.90
C CYS A 46 -11.59 -7.93 -19.23
N ALA A 47 -12.71 -8.06 -19.97
CA ALA A 47 -14.00 -8.48 -19.42
C ALA A 47 -14.50 -9.79 -20.03
N MET A 48 -14.07 -10.12 -21.25
CA MET A 48 -14.48 -11.37 -21.89
C MET A 48 -13.83 -12.55 -21.16
N PRO A 49 -14.61 -13.51 -20.63
CA PRO A 49 -14.06 -14.77 -20.14
C PRO A 49 -13.45 -15.57 -21.29
N ALA A 50 -12.26 -16.12 -21.08
CA ALA A 50 -11.67 -17.04 -22.06
C ALA A 50 -12.37 -18.40 -21.98
N GLY A 51 -12.64 -19.01 -23.15
CA GLY A 51 -13.23 -20.33 -23.26
C GLY A 51 -12.52 -21.19 -24.29
N ASP A 52 -12.75 -22.50 -24.23
CA ASP A 52 -12.07 -23.47 -25.09
C ASP A 52 -12.35 -23.22 -26.57
N GLY A 53 -11.29 -23.29 -27.38
CA GLY A 53 -11.38 -23.08 -28.83
C GLY A 53 -11.56 -21.61 -29.26
N MET A 54 -11.50 -20.64 -28.35
CA MET A 54 -11.48 -19.22 -28.73
C MET A 54 -10.16 -18.87 -29.43
N ILE A 55 -10.25 -18.36 -30.66
CA ILE A 55 -9.10 -17.82 -31.40
C ILE A 55 -9.11 -16.31 -31.29
N ILE A 56 -8.11 -15.76 -30.60
CA ILE A 56 -7.94 -14.32 -30.36
C ILE A 56 -6.82 -13.79 -31.23
N LYS A 57 -7.10 -12.74 -31.99
CA LYS A 57 -6.14 -12.02 -32.82
C LYS A 57 -5.95 -10.62 -32.26
N THR A 58 -4.72 -10.29 -31.87
CA THR A 58 -4.37 -9.03 -31.19
C THR A 58 -3.73 -7.99 -32.12
N ASN A 59 -3.36 -8.37 -33.34
CA ASN A 59 -2.54 -7.57 -34.26
C ASN A 59 -3.17 -7.33 -35.64
N THR A 60 -4.47 -7.59 -35.82
CA THR A 60 -5.18 -7.33 -37.08
C THR A 60 -5.36 -5.83 -37.32
N ASP A 61 -5.60 -5.45 -38.58
CA ASP A 61 -5.84 -4.05 -38.93
C ASP A 61 -7.10 -3.49 -38.27
N THR A 62 -8.12 -4.33 -38.04
CA THR A 62 -9.31 -3.99 -37.27
C THR A 62 -8.95 -3.60 -35.83
N VAL A 63 -8.10 -4.38 -35.16
CA VAL A 63 -7.67 -4.09 -33.78
C VAL A 63 -6.82 -2.83 -33.71
N LYS A 64 -5.87 -2.68 -34.64
CA LYS A 64 -5.03 -1.47 -34.73
C LYS A 64 -5.90 -0.22 -34.92
N LYS A 65 -6.89 -0.29 -35.81
CA LYS A 65 -7.84 0.82 -36.05
C LYS A 65 -8.70 1.11 -34.82
N ALA A 66 -9.17 0.09 -34.12
CA ALA A 66 -9.94 0.24 -32.89
C ALA A 66 -9.13 0.93 -31.79
N ARG A 67 -7.89 0.50 -31.54
CA ARG A 67 -6.99 1.11 -30.55
C ARG A 67 -6.65 2.57 -30.89
N LYS A 68 -6.35 2.85 -32.16
CA LYS A 68 -6.13 4.23 -32.64
C LYS A 68 -7.36 5.12 -32.42
N GLY A 69 -8.55 4.61 -32.72
CA GLY A 69 -9.80 5.35 -32.48
C GLY A 69 -10.05 5.63 -31.00
N VAL A 70 -9.83 4.65 -30.12
CA VAL A 70 -9.95 4.84 -28.67
C VAL A 70 -8.94 5.87 -28.17
N MET A 71 -7.69 5.77 -28.60
CA MET A 71 -6.65 6.73 -28.23
C MET A 71 -7.00 8.15 -28.67
N GLU A 72 -7.53 8.31 -29.89
CA GLU A 72 -8.02 9.60 -30.37
C GLU A 72 -9.11 10.16 -29.45
N PHE A 73 -10.13 9.38 -29.08
CA PHE A 73 -11.17 9.81 -28.15
C PHE A 73 -10.64 10.22 -26.76
N LEU A 74 -9.63 9.50 -26.26
CA LEU A 74 -8.99 9.85 -24.98
C LEU A 74 -8.23 11.18 -25.08
N LEU A 75 -7.57 11.44 -26.20
CA LEU A 75 -6.77 12.65 -26.42
C LEU A 75 -7.60 13.87 -26.87
N ILE A 76 -8.81 13.69 -27.41
CA ILE A 76 -9.70 14.77 -27.84
C ILE A 76 -9.86 15.82 -26.74
N ASN A 77 -10.19 15.40 -25.53
CA ASN A 77 -10.45 16.29 -24.40
C ASN A 77 -9.33 16.31 -23.36
N HIS A 78 -8.21 15.63 -23.61
CA HIS A 78 -7.05 15.68 -22.74
C HIS A 78 -6.25 16.98 -22.98
N PRO A 79 -5.80 17.68 -21.92
CA PRO A 79 -5.06 18.94 -22.04
C PRO A 79 -3.63 18.70 -22.53
N LEU A 80 -3.01 19.73 -23.12
CA LEU A 80 -1.62 19.71 -23.59
C LEU A 80 -0.64 20.02 -22.45
N ASP A 81 -0.81 19.32 -21.33
CA ASP A 81 -0.13 19.60 -20.08
C ASP A 81 1.17 18.80 -19.89
N CYS A 82 1.54 17.93 -20.84
CA CYS A 82 2.67 17.00 -20.68
C CYS A 82 3.97 17.66 -20.14
N PRO A 83 4.38 18.87 -20.57
CA PRO A 83 5.60 19.51 -20.05
C PRO A 83 5.53 19.86 -18.56
N ILE A 84 4.34 20.24 -18.08
CA ILE A 84 4.08 20.63 -16.69
C ILE A 84 3.46 19.48 -15.87
N CYS A 85 3.25 18.31 -16.48
CA CYS A 85 2.69 17.15 -15.80
C CYS A 85 3.78 16.41 -15.04
N ASP A 86 3.57 16.14 -13.75
CA ASP A 86 4.55 15.41 -12.94
C ASP A 86 4.72 13.95 -13.35
N GLN A 87 3.67 13.35 -13.91
CA GLN A 87 3.71 12.00 -14.45
C GLN A 87 4.28 11.96 -15.88
N GLY A 88 4.66 13.11 -16.46
CA GLY A 88 5.33 13.15 -17.77
C GLY A 88 6.61 12.32 -17.75
N GLY A 89 6.71 11.33 -18.65
CA GLY A 89 7.80 10.35 -18.70
C GLY A 89 7.53 9.01 -18.00
N GLU A 90 6.42 8.88 -17.27
CA GLU A 90 5.95 7.61 -16.69
C GLU A 90 4.41 7.49 -16.79
N CYS A 91 3.83 8.10 -17.82
CA CYS A 91 2.39 8.18 -18.02
C CYS A 91 1.94 7.12 -19.02
N ASP A 92 1.09 6.18 -18.59
CA ASP A 92 0.51 5.15 -19.46
C ASP A 92 -0.12 5.75 -20.72
N LEU A 93 -0.80 6.90 -20.60
CA LEU A 93 -1.45 7.55 -21.74
C LEU A 93 -0.42 8.07 -22.74
N GLN A 94 0.71 8.60 -22.28
CA GLN A 94 1.78 9.08 -23.14
C GLN A 94 2.41 7.89 -23.90
N ASP A 95 2.75 6.83 -23.17
CA ASP A 95 3.44 5.67 -23.73
C ASP A 95 2.52 4.91 -24.69
N GLN A 96 1.27 4.67 -24.31
CA GLN A 96 0.32 4.00 -25.20
C GLN A 96 -0.09 4.87 -26.39
N ALA A 97 -0.12 6.21 -26.26
CA ALA A 97 -0.36 7.10 -27.40
C ALA A 97 0.77 7.01 -28.44
N LEU A 98 2.03 6.94 -27.99
CA LEU A 98 3.18 6.78 -28.87
C LEU A 98 3.12 5.48 -29.68
N HIS A 99 2.71 4.37 -29.05
CA HIS A 99 2.72 3.05 -29.69
C HIS A 99 1.45 2.71 -30.45
N TYR A 100 0.29 3.15 -29.96
CA TYR A 100 -1.03 2.73 -30.47
C TYR A 100 -1.88 3.88 -31.00
N GLY A 101 -1.45 5.13 -30.86
CA GLY A 101 -2.17 6.32 -31.31
C GLY A 101 -1.94 6.70 -32.78
N PHE A 102 -2.57 7.80 -33.18
CA PHE A 102 -2.23 8.50 -34.43
C PHE A 102 -1.06 9.47 -34.19
N ASP A 103 -0.39 9.84 -35.27
CA ASP A 103 0.70 10.81 -35.32
C ASP A 103 0.20 12.28 -35.20
N LYS A 104 -1.06 12.53 -35.57
CA LYS A 104 -1.68 13.87 -35.55
C LYS A 104 -3.11 13.86 -35.04
N SER A 105 -3.51 14.95 -34.38
CA SER A 105 -4.90 15.21 -34.01
C SER A 105 -5.68 15.74 -35.22
N ARG A 106 -6.96 15.37 -35.32
CA ARG A 106 -7.95 15.97 -36.22
C ARG A 106 -8.94 16.88 -35.50
N TYR A 107 -8.84 16.96 -34.17
CA TYR A 107 -9.73 17.73 -33.32
C TYR A 107 -9.21 19.16 -33.18
N GLU A 108 -9.98 20.12 -33.68
CA GLU A 108 -9.68 21.56 -33.70
C GLU A 108 -10.59 22.38 -32.77
N GLU A 109 -11.58 21.74 -32.17
CA GLU A 109 -12.57 22.39 -31.30
C GLU A 109 -12.03 22.65 -29.89
N ASN A 110 -12.80 23.42 -29.11
CA ASN A 110 -12.46 23.71 -27.72
C ASN A 110 -12.58 22.45 -26.85
N LYS A 111 -11.47 22.11 -26.19
CA LYS A 111 -11.41 21.02 -25.20
C LYS A 111 -12.18 21.41 -23.94
N ARG A 112 -12.81 20.43 -23.30
CA ARG A 112 -13.38 20.62 -21.96
C ARG A 112 -12.28 20.95 -20.93
N ALA A 113 -12.65 21.71 -19.91
CA ALA A 113 -11.81 21.95 -18.74
C ALA A 113 -12.63 21.68 -17.48
N VAL A 114 -11.98 21.07 -16.48
CA VAL A 114 -12.60 20.68 -15.22
C VAL A 114 -11.89 21.40 -14.09
N GLN A 115 -12.65 21.97 -13.15
CA GLN A 115 -12.08 22.60 -11.96
C GLN A 115 -11.38 21.56 -11.08
N ASN A 116 -10.20 21.91 -10.58
CA ASN A 116 -9.46 21.04 -9.67
C ASN A 116 -10.21 20.92 -8.34
N LYS A 117 -10.21 19.72 -7.76
CA LYS A 117 -10.94 19.40 -6.54
C LYS A 117 -9.99 19.23 -5.37
N HIS A 118 -10.35 19.70 -4.19
CA HIS A 118 -9.52 19.46 -3.03
C HIS A 118 -9.74 18.04 -2.48
N MET A 119 -8.74 17.16 -2.57
CA MET A 119 -8.78 15.79 -2.04
C MET A 119 -7.86 15.58 -0.84
N GLY A 120 -7.32 16.66 -0.27
CA GLY A 120 -6.45 16.61 0.91
C GLY A 120 -5.04 17.16 0.69
N PRO A 121 -4.16 16.96 1.69
CA PRO A 121 -2.77 17.43 1.65
C PRO A 121 -1.82 16.45 0.93
N LEU A 122 -2.22 15.20 0.69
CA LEU A 122 -1.35 14.16 0.13
C LEU A 122 -1.51 14.03 -1.39
N VAL A 123 -2.75 14.05 -1.88
CA VAL A 123 -3.08 13.88 -3.30
C VAL A 123 -3.37 15.24 -3.94
N SER A 124 -2.55 15.62 -4.91
CA SER A 124 -2.77 16.76 -5.80
C SER A 124 -3.69 16.34 -6.95
N THR A 125 -4.65 17.19 -7.30
CA THR A 125 -5.63 16.88 -8.36
C THR A 125 -5.54 17.90 -9.50
N ILE A 126 -5.47 17.38 -10.72
CA ILE A 126 -5.64 18.15 -11.95
C ILE A 126 -6.65 17.40 -12.81
N MET A 127 -7.93 17.62 -12.54
CA MET A 127 -9.01 16.78 -13.05
C MET A 127 -9.24 16.91 -14.55
N THR A 128 -8.78 18.00 -15.17
CA THR A 128 -8.80 18.15 -16.63
C THR A 128 -7.99 17.04 -17.34
N ARG A 129 -6.95 16.50 -16.69
CA ARG A 129 -6.14 15.38 -17.21
C ARG A 129 -6.83 14.01 -17.08
N CYS A 130 -7.89 13.92 -16.28
CA CYS A 130 -8.55 12.65 -16.00
C CYS A 130 -9.28 12.10 -17.22
N ILE A 131 -9.05 10.81 -17.51
CA ILE A 131 -9.71 10.07 -18.60
C ILE A 131 -10.94 9.25 -18.12
N HIS A 132 -11.38 9.46 -16.88
CA HIS A 132 -12.53 8.79 -16.28
C HIS A 132 -12.47 7.24 -16.32
N CYS A 133 -11.27 6.67 -16.14
CA CYS A 133 -11.10 5.20 -16.14
C CYS A 133 -11.66 4.52 -14.87
N THR A 134 -12.08 5.32 -13.87
CA THR A 134 -12.63 4.89 -12.57
C THR A 134 -11.77 3.91 -11.76
N ARG A 135 -10.45 3.84 -12.01
CA ARG A 135 -9.52 3.04 -11.17
C ARG A 135 -9.51 3.54 -9.72
N CYS A 136 -9.35 4.85 -9.51
CA CYS A 136 -9.31 5.43 -8.16
C CYS A 136 -10.62 5.26 -7.38
N VAL A 137 -11.77 5.37 -8.05
CA VAL A 137 -13.10 5.16 -7.44
C VAL A 137 -13.24 3.72 -6.96
N ARG A 138 -12.92 2.73 -7.82
CA ARG A 138 -12.95 1.31 -7.44
C ARG A 138 -11.97 1.00 -6.32
N PHE A 139 -10.75 1.52 -6.37
CA PHE A 139 -9.79 1.33 -5.28
C PHE A 139 -10.30 1.88 -3.95
N SER A 140 -10.88 3.09 -3.97
CA SER A 140 -11.45 3.73 -2.78
C SER A 140 -12.50 2.83 -2.13
N THR A 141 -13.47 2.34 -2.91
CA THR A 141 -14.56 1.51 -2.41
C THR A 141 -14.13 0.07 -2.08
N GLU A 142 -13.31 -0.56 -2.93
CA GLU A 142 -13.00 -1.99 -2.83
C GLU A 142 -11.82 -2.27 -1.89
N VAL A 143 -10.72 -1.52 -2.02
CA VAL A 143 -9.46 -1.81 -1.30
C VAL A 143 -9.30 -0.93 -0.06
N ALA A 144 -9.40 0.38 -0.21
CA ALA A 144 -9.33 1.31 0.92
C ALA A 144 -10.59 1.22 1.79
N GLY A 145 -11.72 0.86 1.20
CA GLY A 145 -13.00 0.70 1.88
C GLY A 145 -13.60 1.99 2.41
N VAL A 146 -13.35 3.09 1.70
CA VAL A 146 -13.95 4.39 1.93
C VAL A 146 -14.68 4.85 0.66
N ASP A 147 -15.94 5.25 0.80
CA ASP A 147 -16.78 5.69 -0.32
C ASP A 147 -16.69 7.21 -0.56
N ASP A 148 -15.49 7.76 -0.37
CA ASP A 148 -15.26 9.20 -0.51
C ASP A 148 -15.20 9.63 -1.99
N LEU A 149 -14.69 8.79 -2.88
CA LEU A 149 -14.55 9.08 -4.32
C LEU A 149 -15.71 8.53 -5.14
N GLY A 150 -16.27 9.36 -6.02
CA GLY A 150 -17.36 8.98 -6.91
C GLY A 150 -17.22 9.56 -8.32
N LEU A 151 -18.01 9.00 -9.24
CA LEU A 151 -18.19 9.52 -10.60
C LEU A 151 -19.54 10.26 -10.65
N LEU A 152 -19.50 11.59 -10.75
CA LEU A 152 -20.69 12.43 -10.81
C LEU A 152 -20.97 12.92 -12.23
N GLY A 153 -22.25 13.14 -12.55
CA GLY A 153 -22.67 13.64 -13.86
C GLY A 153 -22.87 12.54 -14.91
N ARG A 154 -22.98 12.95 -16.19
CA ARG A 154 -23.16 12.05 -17.34
C ARG A 154 -22.57 12.65 -18.62
N GLY A 155 -22.14 11.79 -19.53
CA GLY A 155 -21.54 12.20 -20.81
C GLY A 155 -20.15 12.83 -20.63
N GLU A 156 -19.90 13.92 -21.32
CA GLU A 156 -18.62 14.63 -21.29
C GLU A 156 -18.38 15.42 -19.99
N ASN A 157 -19.47 15.87 -19.36
CA ASN A 157 -19.47 16.64 -18.11
C ASN A 157 -19.37 15.75 -16.87
N VAL A 158 -18.89 14.52 -17.05
CA VAL A 158 -18.61 13.64 -15.93
C VAL A 158 -17.37 14.13 -15.19
N GLU A 159 -17.41 14.08 -13.86
CA GLU A 159 -16.31 14.44 -12.99
C GLU A 159 -16.07 13.35 -11.95
N ILE A 160 -14.80 12.97 -11.76
CA ILE A 160 -14.40 12.20 -10.58
C ILE A 160 -14.13 13.21 -9.46
N THR A 161 -14.87 13.11 -8.38
CA THR A 161 -14.75 14.04 -7.25
C THR A 161 -15.04 13.32 -5.95
N THR A 162 -14.66 13.94 -4.83
CA THR A 162 -15.22 13.58 -3.54
C THR A 162 -16.56 14.27 -3.32
N TYR A 163 -17.48 13.61 -2.61
CA TYR A 163 -18.73 14.23 -2.22
C TYR A 163 -18.42 15.40 -1.25
N LEU A 164 -18.87 16.61 -1.59
CA LEU A 164 -18.64 17.85 -0.82
C LEU A 164 -17.17 18.30 -0.69
N GLU A 165 -16.29 17.96 -1.64
CA GLU A 165 -14.84 18.29 -1.59
C GLU A 165 -14.17 17.85 -0.28
N LYS A 166 -14.69 16.77 0.31
CA LYS A 166 -14.09 16.16 1.49
C LYS A 166 -12.72 15.60 1.14
N THR A 167 -11.80 15.65 2.11
CA THR A 167 -10.52 14.93 2.02
C THR A 167 -10.78 13.43 1.99
N ILE A 168 -9.98 12.67 1.24
CA ILE A 168 -10.01 11.21 1.27
C ILE A 168 -9.47 10.76 2.63
N GLU A 169 -10.34 10.28 3.51
CA GLU A 169 -9.99 9.90 4.88
C GLU A 169 -9.66 8.41 4.96
N SER A 170 -8.50 8.03 4.41
CA SER A 170 -8.00 6.66 4.49
C SER A 170 -6.49 6.62 4.70
N GLU A 171 -6.05 5.59 5.41
CA GLU A 171 -4.66 5.24 5.63
C GLU A 171 -3.93 4.69 4.39
N LEU A 172 -4.69 4.35 3.33
CA LEU A 172 -4.19 3.87 2.04
C LEU A 172 -4.47 4.86 0.89
N SER A 173 -4.84 6.10 1.20
CA SER A 173 -5.35 7.07 0.21
C SER A 173 -4.33 7.40 -0.88
N GLY A 174 -3.04 7.45 -0.56
CA GLY A 174 -1.96 7.80 -1.47
C GLY A 174 -1.71 6.78 -2.58
N ASN A 175 -2.21 5.55 -2.47
CA ASN A 175 -2.08 4.56 -3.55
C ASN A 175 -2.91 4.92 -4.80
N VAL A 176 -3.89 5.83 -4.69
CA VAL A 176 -4.62 6.35 -5.87
C VAL A 176 -3.72 7.07 -6.86
N ILE A 177 -2.56 7.57 -6.40
CA ILE A 177 -1.55 8.22 -7.24
C ILE A 177 -0.92 7.20 -8.19
N ASP A 178 -0.51 6.05 -7.66
CA ASP A 178 0.14 4.99 -8.46
C ASP A 178 -0.86 4.34 -9.41
N LEU A 179 -2.12 4.24 -8.99
CA LEU A 179 -3.21 3.69 -9.81
C LEU A 179 -3.60 4.56 -10.98
N CYS A 180 -3.31 5.86 -10.91
CA CYS A 180 -3.74 6.80 -11.93
C CYS A 180 -2.91 6.60 -13.19
N PRO A 181 -3.51 6.18 -14.33
CA PRO A 181 -2.76 6.00 -15.59
C PRO A 181 -2.33 7.34 -16.23
N VAL A 182 -2.73 8.46 -15.62
CA VAL A 182 -2.54 9.82 -16.12
C VAL A 182 -2.23 10.72 -14.94
N GLY A 183 -1.55 11.85 -15.19
CA GLY A 183 -1.19 12.81 -14.13
C GLY A 183 -2.34 13.66 -13.58
N ALA A 184 -3.53 13.07 -13.43
CA ALA A 184 -4.69 13.69 -12.82
C ALA A 184 -4.65 13.60 -11.29
N LEU A 185 -4.15 12.50 -10.73
CA LEU A 185 -3.91 12.32 -9.29
C LEU A 185 -2.41 12.13 -9.10
N THR A 186 -1.75 13.08 -8.45
CA THR A 186 -0.30 13.10 -8.26
C THR A 186 0.07 13.34 -6.81
N SER A 187 1.29 13.01 -6.40
CA SER A 187 1.76 13.26 -5.05
C SER A 187 2.00 14.74 -4.82
N LYS A 188 1.21 15.36 -3.93
CA LYS A 188 1.34 16.78 -3.58
C LYS A 188 2.68 17.10 -2.91
N PRO A 189 3.22 16.27 -1.98
CA PRO A 189 4.55 16.50 -1.41
C PRO A 189 5.69 16.40 -2.45
N TYR A 190 5.55 15.56 -3.47
CA TYR A 190 6.55 15.37 -4.53
C TYR A 190 6.40 16.36 -5.70
N ALA A 191 5.33 17.15 -5.72
CA ALA A 191 4.96 17.96 -6.87
C ALA A 191 6.12 18.83 -7.40
N PHE A 192 6.39 18.70 -8.69
CA PHE A 192 7.43 19.44 -9.44
C PHE A 192 8.87 19.34 -8.89
N GLN A 193 9.19 18.36 -8.03
CA GLN A 193 10.54 18.25 -7.46
C GLN A 193 11.58 17.63 -8.41
N ALA A 194 11.16 16.70 -9.28
CA ALA A 194 12.03 15.96 -10.18
C ALA A 194 11.23 15.32 -11.33
N ARG A 195 11.95 14.80 -12.34
CA ARG A 195 11.36 13.98 -13.41
C ARG A 195 11.75 12.51 -13.29
N PRO A 196 10.88 11.57 -13.72
CA PRO A 196 11.10 10.13 -13.49
C PRO A 196 12.42 9.57 -14.03
N TRP A 197 12.92 10.11 -15.15
CA TRP A 197 14.18 9.68 -15.79
C TRP A 197 15.44 10.17 -15.07
N GLU A 198 15.33 11.12 -14.14
CA GLU A 198 16.45 11.64 -13.35
C GLU A 198 16.70 10.82 -12.08
N LEU A 199 15.75 9.97 -11.70
CA LEU A 199 15.70 9.29 -10.41
C LEU A 199 16.54 8.00 -10.43
N LYS A 200 17.40 7.85 -9.42
CA LYS A 200 17.98 6.55 -9.09
C LYS A 200 16.96 5.74 -8.30
N LYS A 201 16.56 4.60 -8.86
CA LYS A 201 15.61 3.65 -8.28
C LYS A 201 16.37 2.64 -7.42
N THR A 202 16.00 2.49 -6.15
CA THR A 202 16.59 1.50 -5.23
C THR A 202 15.47 0.69 -4.59
N GLU A 203 15.48 -0.62 -4.78
CA GLU A 203 14.51 -1.54 -4.19
C GLU A 203 14.91 -1.86 -2.74
N THR A 204 13.95 -1.81 -1.82
CA THR A 204 14.16 -2.04 -0.39
C THR A 204 12.83 -2.41 0.30
N PHE A 205 12.82 -2.39 1.63
CA PHE A 205 11.66 -2.69 2.46
C PHE A 205 11.30 -1.52 3.37
N ASP A 206 10.02 -1.42 3.67
CA ASP A 206 9.49 -0.51 4.66
C ASP A 206 9.76 -1.02 6.10
N VAL A 207 9.92 -0.07 7.03
CA VAL A 207 10.16 -0.33 8.45
C VAL A 207 9.14 0.36 9.37
N PHE A 208 8.17 1.11 8.82
CA PHE A 208 7.24 1.91 9.63
C PHE A 208 6.18 1.08 10.36
N ASP A 209 5.82 -0.08 9.81
CA ASP A 209 4.92 -1.08 10.41
C ASP A 209 5.56 -2.47 10.53
N GLY A 210 4.84 -3.40 11.15
CA GLY A 210 5.32 -4.78 11.34
C GLY A 210 5.19 -5.70 10.12
N MET A 211 4.75 -5.17 8.97
CA MET A 211 4.52 -5.96 7.75
C MET A 211 5.77 -6.08 6.88
N GLY A 212 6.61 -5.04 6.87
CA GLY A 212 7.79 -5.00 6.00
C GLY A 212 7.44 -4.92 4.51
N ALA A 213 6.55 -3.99 4.14
CA ALA A 213 6.09 -3.87 2.75
C ALA A 213 7.26 -3.66 1.77
N SER A 214 7.18 -4.29 0.59
CA SER A 214 8.19 -4.14 -0.45
C SER A 214 8.05 -2.78 -1.13
N ILE A 215 9.13 -1.99 -1.16
CA ILE A 215 9.12 -0.62 -1.66
C ILE A 215 10.27 -0.33 -2.62
N ARG A 216 10.11 0.75 -3.38
CA ARG A 216 11.12 1.36 -4.22
C ARG A 216 11.32 2.81 -3.76
N ILE A 217 12.55 3.14 -3.43
CA ILE A 217 12.96 4.50 -3.10
C ILE A 217 13.53 5.14 -4.35
N ASP A 218 12.94 6.26 -4.77
CA ASP A 218 13.43 7.07 -5.87
C ASP A 218 14.19 8.28 -5.29
N SER A 219 15.46 8.42 -5.66
CA SER A 219 16.39 9.39 -5.08
C SER A 219 17.18 10.16 -6.13
N ILE A 220 17.58 11.39 -5.78
CA ILE A 220 18.54 12.19 -6.55
C ILE A 220 19.70 12.56 -5.62
N GLY A 221 20.90 12.11 -5.98
CA GLY A 221 22.09 12.31 -5.17
C GLY A 221 21.93 11.72 -3.77
N LYS A 222 21.86 12.59 -2.75
CA LYS A 222 21.70 12.21 -1.32
C LYS A 222 20.28 12.40 -0.79
N ARG A 223 19.34 12.86 -1.62
CA ARG A 223 17.97 13.18 -1.21
C ARG A 223 17.02 12.09 -1.71
N VAL A 224 16.24 11.55 -0.79
CA VAL A 224 15.07 10.73 -1.11
C VAL A 224 13.92 11.65 -1.48
N LEU A 225 13.28 11.43 -2.63
CA LEU A 225 12.23 12.32 -3.12
C LEU A 225 10.84 11.69 -3.05
N ARG A 226 10.72 10.39 -3.34
CA ARG A 226 9.47 9.65 -3.22
C ARG A 226 9.70 8.17 -2.93
N VAL A 227 8.65 7.53 -2.44
CA VAL A 227 8.58 6.08 -2.21
C VAL A 227 7.39 5.54 -2.97
N LEU A 228 7.61 4.43 -3.67
CA LEU A 228 6.59 3.73 -4.42
C LEU A 228 6.54 2.26 -3.96
N PRO A 229 5.38 1.61 -4.03
CA PRO A 229 5.26 0.19 -3.76
C PRO A 229 6.01 -0.62 -4.81
N ARG A 230 6.49 -1.79 -4.41
CA ARG A 230 6.97 -2.84 -5.33
C ARG A 230 6.01 -4.02 -5.24
N LEU A 231 5.76 -4.66 -6.39
CA LEU A 231 4.89 -5.83 -6.46
C LEU A 231 5.45 -6.97 -5.59
N ASN A 232 4.66 -7.41 -4.62
CA ASN A 232 4.91 -8.56 -3.78
C ASN A 232 3.58 -9.15 -3.29
N ASP A 233 3.08 -10.15 -4.02
CA ASP A 233 1.81 -10.81 -3.74
C ASP A 233 1.75 -11.51 -2.37
N GLU A 234 2.89 -11.84 -1.78
CA GLU A 234 2.95 -12.51 -0.47
C GLU A 234 2.70 -11.55 0.69
N ILE A 235 3.08 -10.27 0.53
CA ILE A 235 3.01 -9.24 1.59
C ILE A 235 2.00 -8.18 1.20
N ASN A 236 2.39 -7.24 0.34
CA ASN A 236 1.67 -5.98 0.18
C ASN A 236 0.91 -5.85 -1.15
N GLU A 237 0.92 -6.89 -2.00
CA GLU A 237 0.50 -6.81 -3.40
C GLU A 237 1.25 -5.66 -4.06
N GLU A 238 0.58 -4.53 -4.25
CA GLU A 238 1.11 -3.32 -4.84
C GLU A 238 0.74 -2.09 -4.02
N TRP A 239 0.31 -2.28 -2.76
CA TRP A 239 -0.14 -1.23 -1.88
C TRP A 239 0.90 -0.92 -0.82
N ILE A 240 0.96 0.33 -0.38
CA ILE A 240 1.66 0.73 0.84
C ILE A 240 0.81 1.70 1.62
N ASN A 241 1.04 1.77 2.93
CA ASN A 241 0.34 2.74 3.76
C ASN A 241 0.87 4.18 3.51
N ASP A 242 0.05 5.17 3.82
CA ASP A 242 0.39 6.58 3.59
C ASP A 242 1.55 7.05 4.47
N LYS A 243 1.73 6.47 5.66
CA LYS A 243 2.88 6.74 6.53
C LYS A 243 4.18 6.38 5.82
N SER A 244 4.27 5.18 5.24
CA SER A 244 5.46 4.70 4.53
C SER A 244 5.73 5.48 3.25
N ARG A 245 4.68 5.92 2.56
CA ARG A 245 4.78 6.74 1.36
C ARG A 245 5.33 8.14 1.64
N PHE A 246 4.87 8.79 2.73
CA PHE A 246 5.09 10.22 2.95
C PHE A 246 6.04 10.56 4.10
N ALA A 247 6.38 9.64 5.01
CA ALA A 247 7.29 9.88 6.13
C ALA A 247 8.76 10.14 5.72
N ILE A 248 9.07 10.06 4.43
CA ILE A 248 10.39 10.31 3.87
C ILE A 248 10.90 11.74 4.08
N ASP A 249 9.99 12.70 4.26
CA ASP A 249 10.39 14.07 4.55
C ASP A 249 11.16 14.16 5.88
N GLY A 250 10.81 13.29 6.83
CA GLY A 250 11.49 13.08 8.11
C GLY A 250 12.94 12.62 7.97
N LEU A 251 13.31 11.91 6.90
CA LEU A 251 14.70 11.48 6.68
C LEU A 251 15.66 12.64 6.44
N SER A 252 15.14 13.82 6.08
CA SER A 252 15.93 15.04 5.85
C SER A 252 15.90 16.01 7.04
N LYS A 253 15.02 15.81 8.02
CA LYS A 253 14.79 16.73 9.14
C LYS A 253 15.34 16.17 10.44
N GLN A 254 15.90 17.03 11.29
CA GLN A 254 16.35 16.70 12.66
C GLN A 254 17.26 15.45 12.75
N ARG A 255 18.14 15.27 11.76
CA ARG A 255 19.07 14.14 11.72
C ARG A 255 20.22 14.35 12.71
N LEU A 256 20.58 13.30 13.44
CA LEU A 256 21.83 13.24 14.21
C LEU A 256 22.98 13.06 13.21
N ASP A 257 23.71 14.13 12.93
CA ASP A 257 24.77 14.20 11.94
C ASP A 257 26.18 14.09 12.54
N LYS A 258 26.31 14.37 13.84
CA LYS A 258 27.56 14.35 14.60
C LYS A 258 27.36 13.71 15.97
N PRO A 259 28.43 13.21 16.62
CA PRO A 259 28.40 12.89 18.04
C PRO A 259 28.24 14.16 18.88
N TYR A 260 27.56 14.04 20.02
CA TYR A 260 27.36 15.13 20.96
C TYR A 260 27.62 14.65 22.39
N LEU A 261 28.25 15.50 23.22
CA LEU A 261 28.53 15.23 24.63
C LEU A 261 27.85 16.27 25.52
N LYS A 262 27.42 15.84 26.72
CA LYS A 262 26.79 16.72 27.69
C LYS A 262 27.87 17.48 28.48
N ASN A 263 27.80 18.81 28.45
CA ASN A 263 28.64 19.71 29.23
C ASN A 263 27.73 20.60 30.10
N GLY A 264 27.65 20.28 31.40
CA GLY A 264 26.66 20.88 32.30
C GLY A 264 25.22 20.58 31.86
N ASN A 265 24.46 21.63 31.52
CA ASN A 265 23.08 21.52 31.05
C ASN A 265 22.92 21.58 29.53
N LYS A 266 24.02 21.68 28.75
CA LYS A 266 23.97 21.75 27.29
C LYS A 266 24.60 20.51 26.67
N ILE A 267 24.20 20.21 25.43
CA ILE A 267 24.80 19.16 24.62
C ILE A 267 25.60 19.83 23.52
N GLU A 268 26.90 19.55 23.45
CA GLU A 268 27.85 20.20 22.54
C GLU A 268 28.39 19.19 21.52
N PRO A 269 28.57 19.57 20.25
CA PRO A 269 29.09 18.67 19.22
C PRO A 269 30.54 18.30 19.51
N THR A 270 30.91 17.05 19.24
CA THR A 270 32.26 16.53 19.47
C THR A 270 32.70 15.58 18.34
N ASP A 271 33.95 15.13 18.39
CA ASP A 271 34.49 14.11 17.48
C ASP A 271 34.29 12.68 18.02
N TRP A 272 34.39 11.69 17.13
CA TRP A 272 34.18 10.30 17.47
C TRP A 272 35.18 9.76 18.51
N ASN A 273 36.45 10.19 18.49
CA ASN A 273 37.44 9.69 19.45
C ASN A 273 37.12 10.17 20.85
N THR A 274 36.78 11.45 21.00
CA THR A 274 36.38 12.03 22.29
C THR A 274 35.10 11.39 22.82
N ALA A 275 34.08 11.21 21.97
CA ALA A 275 32.84 10.53 22.34
C ALA A 275 33.08 9.08 22.81
N LEU A 276 33.84 8.29 22.06
CA LEU A 276 34.15 6.89 22.39
C LEU A 276 35.01 6.77 23.66
N ASN A 277 36.00 7.65 23.84
CA ASN A 277 36.80 7.68 25.07
C ASN A 277 35.95 7.98 26.31
N SER A 278 34.97 8.89 26.19
CA SER A 278 34.02 9.16 27.26
C SER A 278 33.19 7.91 27.61
N ILE A 279 32.73 7.17 26.61
CA ILE A 279 31.98 5.92 26.81
C ILE A 279 32.86 4.88 27.52
N ILE A 280 34.11 4.70 27.09
CA ILE A 280 35.07 3.76 27.71
C ILE A 280 35.30 4.12 29.18
N ASN A 281 35.48 5.39 29.50
CA ASN A 281 35.70 5.84 30.88
C ASN A 281 34.47 5.59 31.77
N GLU A 282 33.26 5.86 31.28
CA GLU A 282 32.03 5.56 32.02
C GLU A 282 31.85 4.05 32.25
N LEU A 283 32.17 3.21 31.26
CA LEU A 283 32.11 1.75 31.40
C LEU A 283 33.09 1.21 32.44
N LYS A 284 34.31 1.79 32.52
CA LYS A 284 35.29 1.45 33.57
C LYS A 284 34.80 1.88 34.96
N ASN A 285 34.16 3.04 35.05
CA ASN A 285 33.71 3.61 36.33
C ASN A 285 32.48 2.90 36.92
N ARG A 286 31.54 2.43 36.09
CA ARG A 286 30.20 1.98 36.56
C ARG A 286 30.00 0.47 36.69
N ILE A 287 31.08 -0.32 36.68
CA ILE A 287 31.07 -1.79 36.67
C ILE A 287 30.34 -2.29 35.40
N ALA A 288 31.11 -2.75 34.42
CA ALA A 288 30.61 -3.07 33.08
C ALA A 288 29.43 -4.07 33.04
N LYS A 289 29.33 -4.97 34.04
CA LYS A 289 28.22 -5.92 34.23
C LYS A 289 26.85 -5.28 34.47
N ASN A 290 26.80 -4.00 34.88
CA ASN A 290 25.55 -3.27 35.09
C ASN A 290 25.08 -2.46 33.87
N THR A 291 25.80 -2.53 32.76
CA THR A 291 25.43 -1.84 31.52
C THR A 291 24.18 -2.48 30.93
N VAL A 292 23.22 -1.65 30.51
CA VAL A 292 21.99 -2.07 29.83
C VAL A 292 21.97 -1.48 28.43
N SER A 293 21.58 -2.28 27.44
CA SER A 293 21.30 -1.78 26.08
C SER A 293 19.80 -1.78 25.82
N LEU A 294 19.28 -0.63 25.41
CA LEU A 294 17.90 -0.46 24.96
C LEU A 294 17.94 -0.15 23.46
N SER A 295 17.13 -0.87 22.68
CA SER A 295 17.09 -0.69 21.22
C SER A 295 15.80 -0.02 20.79
N GLY A 296 15.85 0.78 19.73
CA GLY A 296 14.67 1.42 19.15
C GLY A 296 13.94 0.53 18.14
N LYS A 297 12.68 0.86 17.85
CA LYS A 297 11.81 0.13 16.91
C LYS A 297 12.44 -0.09 15.51
N PHE A 298 13.22 0.85 15.02
CA PHE A 298 13.79 0.83 13.66
C PHE A 298 15.22 0.30 13.59
N THR A 299 15.69 -0.38 14.64
CA THR A 299 17.04 -0.95 14.67
C THR A 299 17.08 -2.24 13.85
N ASP A 300 18.06 -2.35 12.96
CA ASP A 300 18.32 -3.54 12.16
C ASP A 300 18.90 -4.70 13.00
N ILE A 301 18.75 -5.92 12.49
CA ILE A 301 19.12 -7.16 13.19
C ILE A 301 20.64 -7.21 13.43
N GLU A 302 21.42 -6.71 12.48
CA GLU A 302 22.87 -6.64 12.54
C GLU A 302 23.35 -5.78 13.71
N THR A 303 22.77 -4.58 13.88
CA THR A 303 23.07 -3.70 15.01
C THR A 303 22.63 -4.32 16.34
N LEU A 304 21.46 -4.96 16.40
CA LEU A 304 21.00 -5.68 17.60
C LEU A 304 21.97 -6.81 17.98
N PHE A 305 22.43 -7.59 17.00
CA PHE A 305 23.40 -8.66 17.20
C PHE A 305 24.76 -8.12 17.65
N ALA A 306 25.23 -7.01 17.06
CA ALA A 306 26.47 -6.35 17.46
C ALA A 306 26.39 -5.82 18.91
N ALA A 307 25.27 -5.17 19.28
CA ALA A 307 25.05 -4.68 20.64
C ALA A 307 24.99 -5.82 21.66
N LYS A 308 24.31 -6.93 21.35
CA LYS A 308 24.28 -8.13 22.18
C LYS A 308 25.67 -8.74 22.35
N SER A 309 26.43 -8.86 21.27
CA SER A 309 27.80 -9.40 21.30
C SER A 309 28.74 -8.52 22.13
N PHE A 310 28.59 -7.19 22.00
CA PHE A 310 29.32 -6.22 22.80
C PHE A 310 29.01 -6.36 24.30
N LEU A 311 27.73 -6.42 24.69
CA LEU A 311 27.32 -6.62 26.09
C LEU A 311 27.87 -7.92 26.69
N ASN A 312 27.79 -9.01 25.93
CA ASN A 312 28.35 -10.29 26.35
C ASN A 312 29.87 -10.20 26.61
N SER A 313 30.60 -9.47 25.76
CA SER A 313 32.05 -9.28 25.92
C SER A 313 32.44 -8.52 27.19
N ILE A 314 31.56 -7.62 27.67
CA ILE A 314 31.76 -6.87 28.92
C ILE A 314 31.10 -7.54 30.14
N GLY A 315 30.58 -8.77 29.96
CA GLY A 315 29.97 -9.56 31.03
C GLY A 315 28.56 -9.12 31.45
N SER A 316 27.87 -8.31 30.64
CA SER A 316 26.47 -7.96 30.84
C SER A 316 25.57 -8.80 29.92
N ASN A 317 24.46 -9.29 30.48
CA ASN A 317 23.40 -9.98 29.75
C ASN A 317 22.09 -9.15 29.70
N LYS A 318 22.18 -7.85 30.03
CA LYS A 318 21.02 -6.96 30.12
C LYS A 318 20.83 -6.22 28.80
N TYR A 319 20.00 -6.78 27.92
CA TYR A 319 19.57 -6.12 26.70
C TYR A 319 18.05 -6.25 26.56
N GLU A 320 17.41 -5.21 26.04
CA GLU A 320 15.99 -5.21 25.71
C GLU A 320 15.81 -4.57 24.33
N CYS A 321 15.04 -5.24 23.47
CA CYS A 321 14.71 -4.75 22.14
C CYS A 321 13.24 -4.34 22.04
N ARG A 322 12.40 -4.76 22.99
CA ARG A 322 11.01 -4.31 23.07
C ARG A 322 10.97 -2.85 23.48
N TYR A 323 10.16 -2.08 22.77
CA TYR A 323 9.83 -0.70 23.11
C TYR A 323 8.47 -0.60 23.83
N ASP A 324 7.75 -1.71 23.90
CA ASP A 324 6.49 -1.90 24.60
C ASP A 324 6.59 -3.08 25.60
N ASN A 325 5.49 -3.36 26.29
CA ASN A 325 5.42 -4.44 27.28
C ASN A 325 4.96 -5.77 26.65
N ALA A 326 5.30 -6.02 25.38
CA ALA A 326 4.78 -7.17 24.64
C ALA A 326 5.21 -8.47 25.33
N GLN A 327 4.24 -9.20 25.84
CA GLN A 327 4.44 -10.53 26.42
C GLN A 327 4.48 -11.56 25.28
N PHE A 328 5.46 -12.45 25.34
CA PHE A 328 5.60 -13.57 24.40
C PHE A 328 6.17 -14.78 25.14
N ILE A 329 6.05 -15.96 24.52
CA ILE A 329 6.53 -17.20 25.12
C ILE A 329 7.99 -17.38 24.71
N GLU A 330 8.90 -17.28 25.69
CA GLU A 330 10.33 -17.42 25.46
C GLU A 330 10.69 -18.79 24.85
N GLY A 331 11.61 -18.82 23.90
CA GLY A 331 11.99 -20.05 23.17
C GLY A 331 11.03 -20.47 22.05
N HIS A 332 9.87 -19.83 21.94
CA HIS A 332 8.80 -20.20 21.02
C HIS A 332 8.55 -19.11 19.97
N ARG A 333 9.18 -19.23 18.78
CA ARG A 333 9.06 -18.24 17.69
C ARG A 333 7.62 -18.00 17.24
N ASN A 334 6.79 -19.04 17.29
CA ASN A 334 5.37 -18.97 16.95
C ASN A 334 4.54 -18.02 17.83
N SER A 335 5.06 -17.57 18.98
CA SER A 335 4.36 -16.65 19.88
C SER A 335 4.38 -15.19 19.42
N TYR A 336 5.28 -14.80 18.52
CA TYR A 336 5.45 -13.40 18.10
C TYR A 336 5.48 -13.21 16.57
N ILE A 337 5.26 -14.26 15.78
CA ILE A 337 5.15 -14.16 14.32
C ILE A 337 3.72 -14.32 13.86
N CYS A 338 3.40 -13.77 12.69
CA CYS A 338 2.23 -14.20 11.94
C CYS A 338 2.51 -15.62 11.39
N ASN A 339 2.07 -16.65 12.11
CA ASN A 339 2.34 -18.05 11.76
C ASN A 339 1.77 -18.44 10.39
N SER A 340 0.58 -17.92 10.10
CA SER A 340 0.03 -17.94 8.75
C SER A 340 0.70 -16.84 7.92
N SER A 341 1.07 -17.12 6.68
CA SER A 341 1.51 -16.06 5.78
C SER A 341 0.38 -15.05 5.56
N ILE A 342 0.72 -13.78 5.33
CA ILE A 342 -0.25 -12.71 5.03
C ILE A 342 -1.13 -13.10 3.84
N GLN A 343 -0.54 -13.74 2.82
CA GLN A 343 -1.27 -14.25 1.66
C GLN A 343 -2.43 -15.20 2.01
N LYS A 344 -2.31 -16.01 3.07
CA LYS A 344 -3.38 -16.96 3.47
C LYS A 344 -4.65 -16.27 3.95
N ILE A 345 -4.57 -14.99 4.33
CA ILE A 345 -5.75 -14.17 4.68
C ILE A 345 -6.73 -14.13 3.52
N ASP A 346 -6.24 -14.08 2.27
CA ASP A 346 -7.07 -14.04 1.07
C ASP A 346 -7.98 -15.26 0.91
N THR A 347 -7.70 -16.36 1.62
CA THR A 347 -8.46 -17.62 1.60
C THR A 347 -9.20 -17.93 2.91
N ALA A 348 -9.11 -17.03 3.89
CA ALA A 348 -9.78 -17.19 5.17
C ALA A 348 -11.30 -16.99 5.01
N ASP A 349 -12.07 -17.77 5.77
CA ASP A 349 -13.53 -17.75 5.82
C ASP A 349 -14.08 -17.32 7.19
N ALA A 350 -13.26 -17.42 8.25
CA ALA A 350 -13.52 -16.78 9.53
C ALA A 350 -12.24 -16.17 10.11
N ILE A 351 -12.31 -14.92 10.58
CA ILE A 351 -11.19 -14.21 11.21
C ILE A 351 -11.63 -13.70 12.59
N LEU A 352 -10.87 -14.03 13.63
CA LEU A 352 -11.02 -13.45 14.96
C LEU A 352 -9.89 -12.46 15.24
N LEU A 353 -10.24 -11.19 15.45
CA LEU A 353 -9.32 -10.15 15.89
C LEU A 353 -9.38 -10.04 17.41
N VAL A 354 -8.23 -10.13 18.08
CA VAL A 354 -8.11 -10.04 19.55
C VAL A 354 -7.19 -8.89 19.89
N GLY A 355 -7.75 -7.80 20.44
CA GLY A 355 -7.00 -6.60 20.83
C GLY A 355 -6.11 -6.06 19.70
N SER A 356 -6.58 -6.09 18.46
CA SER A 356 -5.85 -5.52 17.33
C SER A 356 -6.70 -4.48 16.64
N ASN A 357 -6.05 -3.40 16.21
CA ASN A 357 -6.61 -2.49 15.23
C ASN A 357 -5.78 -2.57 13.95
N PRO A 358 -6.05 -3.55 13.07
CA PRO A 358 -5.22 -3.78 11.89
C PRO A 358 -5.18 -2.56 10.97
N ARG A 359 -6.23 -1.72 10.96
CA ARG A 359 -6.26 -0.49 10.15
C ARG A 359 -5.09 0.46 10.45
N TRP A 360 -4.75 0.64 11.73
CA TRP A 360 -3.69 1.57 12.13
C TRP A 360 -2.35 0.89 12.42
N GLU A 361 -2.38 -0.35 12.92
CA GLU A 361 -1.17 -1.12 13.24
C GLU A 361 -0.48 -1.63 11.97
N ALA A 362 -1.25 -2.11 10.99
CA ALA A 362 -0.76 -2.71 9.75
C ALA A 362 -1.79 -2.53 8.61
N ALA A 363 -1.89 -1.31 8.07
CA ALA A 363 -2.97 -0.94 7.13
C ALA A 363 -3.14 -1.88 5.92
N VAL A 364 -2.04 -2.40 5.37
CA VAL A 364 -2.12 -3.35 4.24
C VAL A 364 -2.63 -4.73 4.68
N LEU A 365 -2.39 -5.13 5.93
CA LEU A 365 -3.03 -6.33 6.52
C LEU A 365 -4.55 -6.14 6.55
N ASN A 366 -5.01 -4.96 6.97
CA ASN A 366 -6.43 -4.61 7.00
C ASN A 366 -7.07 -4.66 5.60
N SER A 367 -6.37 -4.20 4.55
CA SER A 367 -6.88 -4.34 3.17
C SER A 367 -6.95 -5.78 2.70
N ARG A 368 -6.04 -6.68 3.14
CA ARG A 368 -6.15 -8.13 2.88
C ARG A 368 -7.35 -8.75 3.58
N ILE A 369 -7.60 -8.40 4.84
CA ILE A 369 -8.79 -8.85 5.58
C ILE A 369 -10.05 -8.36 4.85
N ARG A 370 -10.06 -7.11 4.40
CA ARG A 370 -11.15 -6.54 3.59
C ARG A 370 -11.37 -7.33 2.30
N LYS A 371 -10.30 -7.66 1.59
CA LYS A 371 -10.37 -8.45 0.35
C LYS A 371 -11.01 -9.81 0.61
N ALA A 372 -10.62 -10.50 1.69
CA ALA A 372 -11.24 -11.76 2.11
C ALA A 372 -12.73 -11.58 2.48
N TYR A 373 -13.07 -10.50 3.17
CA TYR A 373 -14.46 -10.14 3.49
C TYR A 373 -15.32 -9.97 2.23
N ILE A 374 -14.83 -9.24 1.23
CA ILE A 374 -15.57 -8.97 -0.02
C ILE A 374 -15.67 -10.23 -0.89
N ASN A 375 -14.57 -10.98 -1.04
CA ASN A 375 -14.50 -12.07 -2.02
C ASN A 375 -15.02 -13.42 -1.48
N ASN A 376 -14.88 -13.68 -0.17
CA ASN A 376 -15.16 -14.99 0.42
C ASN A 376 -16.35 -14.99 1.40
N ASP A 377 -17.03 -13.86 1.60
CA ASP A 377 -18.02 -13.67 2.68
C ASP A 377 -17.44 -14.01 4.07
N CYS A 378 -16.14 -13.72 4.28
CA CYS A 378 -15.42 -14.04 5.50
C CYS A 378 -16.07 -13.37 6.72
N LYS A 379 -16.40 -14.15 7.76
CA LYS A 379 -16.96 -13.61 9.00
C LYS A 379 -15.84 -13.10 9.89
N VAL A 380 -15.90 -11.83 10.29
CA VAL A 380 -14.90 -11.21 11.15
C VAL A 380 -15.49 -10.92 12.52
N GLY A 381 -14.85 -11.43 13.57
CA GLY A 381 -15.17 -11.14 14.97
C GLY A 381 -14.11 -10.25 15.60
N LEU A 382 -14.50 -9.36 16.51
CA LEU A 382 -13.57 -8.51 17.27
C LEU A 382 -13.79 -8.65 18.77
N ILE A 383 -12.72 -8.98 19.48
CA ILE A 383 -12.61 -8.89 20.95
C ILE A 383 -11.66 -7.74 21.25
N GLY A 384 -12.13 -6.74 21.99
CA GLY A 384 -11.38 -5.53 22.30
C GLY A 384 -12.23 -4.27 22.12
N PRO A 385 -11.61 -3.09 22.20
CA PRO A 385 -12.33 -1.83 22.05
C PRO A 385 -12.98 -1.75 20.66
N LYS A 386 -14.16 -1.15 20.59
CA LYS A 386 -14.82 -0.87 19.30
C LYS A 386 -13.95 0.08 18.49
N VAL A 387 -13.56 -0.35 17.30
CA VAL A 387 -12.72 0.42 16.38
C VAL A 387 -13.40 0.57 15.02
N GLU A 388 -13.07 1.63 14.31
CA GLU A 388 -13.59 1.88 12.97
C GLU A 388 -12.75 1.11 11.92
N LEU A 389 -13.24 -0.05 11.53
CA LEU A 389 -12.70 -0.84 10.42
C LEU A 389 -13.50 -0.58 9.14
N THR A 390 -12.88 -0.82 8.00
CA THR A 390 -13.47 -0.49 6.70
C THR A 390 -14.52 -1.52 6.26
N TYR A 391 -14.62 -2.66 6.94
CA TYR A 391 -15.59 -3.74 6.71
C TYR A 391 -16.43 -4.01 7.97
N LYS A 392 -17.57 -4.69 7.80
CA LYS A 392 -18.43 -5.06 8.92
C LYS A 392 -17.82 -6.22 9.71
N TYR A 393 -17.93 -6.15 11.03
CA TYR A 393 -17.49 -7.20 11.94
C TYR A 393 -18.50 -7.39 13.08
N GLU A 394 -18.50 -8.57 13.69
CA GLU A 394 -19.25 -8.87 14.91
C GLU A 394 -18.41 -8.43 16.12
N HIS A 395 -18.86 -7.41 16.84
CA HIS A 395 -18.21 -7.02 18.11
C HIS A 395 -18.67 -7.97 19.20
N LEU A 396 -17.74 -8.77 19.72
CA LEU A 396 -18.04 -9.85 20.67
C LEU A 396 -17.99 -9.36 22.12
N SER A 397 -16.91 -8.67 22.49
CA SER A 397 -16.68 -8.15 23.84
C SER A 397 -15.57 -7.11 23.84
N ASN A 398 -15.52 -6.29 24.89
CA ASN A 398 -14.36 -5.43 25.16
C ASN A 398 -13.29 -6.13 26.00
N ASN A 399 -13.65 -7.19 26.72
CA ASN A 399 -12.78 -7.88 27.67
C ASN A 399 -12.21 -9.18 27.10
N LEU A 400 -10.93 -9.43 27.35
CA LEU A 400 -10.23 -10.65 26.93
C LEU A 400 -10.78 -11.92 27.59
N SER A 401 -11.44 -11.80 28.75
CA SER A 401 -12.10 -12.94 29.43
C SER A 401 -13.12 -13.66 28.54
N TYR A 402 -13.65 -12.99 27.51
CA TYR A 402 -14.56 -13.58 26.53
C TYR A 402 -13.90 -14.70 25.68
N LEU A 403 -12.56 -14.77 25.66
CA LEU A 403 -11.86 -15.91 25.06
C LEU A 403 -12.26 -17.23 25.75
N ASN A 404 -12.53 -17.21 27.06
CA ASN A 404 -13.04 -18.39 27.77
C ASN A 404 -14.44 -18.80 27.29
N ASP A 405 -15.30 -17.84 26.97
CA ASP A 405 -16.63 -18.12 26.42
C ASP A 405 -16.54 -18.73 25.01
N ILE A 406 -15.50 -18.35 24.25
CA ILE A 406 -15.22 -18.97 22.95
C ILE A 406 -14.73 -20.41 23.13
N LEU A 407 -13.78 -20.64 24.03
CA LEU A 407 -13.23 -21.95 24.34
C LEU A 407 -14.28 -22.92 24.89
N ASN A 408 -15.21 -22.43 25.71
CA ASN A 408 -16.29 -23.22 26.29
C ASN A 408 -17.51 -23.38 25.35
N GLU A 409 -17.40 -22.96 24.09
CA GLU A 409 -18.47 -23.04 23.06
C GLU A 409 -19.77 -22.30 23.44
N ILE A 410 -19.70 -21.32 24.34
CA ILE A 410 -20.85 -20.52 24.78
C ILE A 410 -21.15 -19.41 23.75
N SER A 411 -20.12 -18.86 23.12
CA SER A 411 -20.25 -17.80 22.13
C SER A 411 -20.90 -18.29 20.83
N SER A 412 -21.72 -17.44 20.21
CA SER A 412 -22.21 -17.63 18.83
C SER A 412 -21.05 -17.79 17.84
N PHE A 413 -19.96 -17.08 18.06
CA PHE A 413 -18.80 -17.05 17.17
C PHE A 413 -17.95 -18.32 17.26
N SER A 414 -18.03 -19.10 18.35
CA SER A 414 -17.36 -20.41 18.45
C SER A 414 -17.82 -21.36 17.35
N LYS A 415 -19.13 -21.37 17.07
CA LYS A 415 -19.70 -22.20 15.98
C LYS A 415 -19.23 -21.74 14.61
N VAL A 416 -19.02 -20.44 14.43
CA VAL A 416 -18.49 -19.87 13.18
C VAL A 416 -17.06 -20.35 12.96
N LEU A 417 -16.21 -20.27 13.99
CA LEU A 417 -14.83 -20.74 13.93
C LEU A 417 -14.72 -22.26 13.73
N LEU A 418 -15.58 -23.06 14.37
CA LEU A 418 -15.59 -24.52 14.22
C LEU A 418 -16.08 -24.98 12.84
N ASN A 419 -17.04 -24.27 12.25
CA ASN A 419 -17.57 -24.58 10.92
C ASN A 419 -16.71 -24.02 9.78
N ALA A 420 -15.78 -23.12 10.08
CA ALA A 420 -14.84 -22.55 9.12
C ALA A 420 -13.81 -23.59 8.68
N LYS A 421 -13.51 -23.63 7.38
CA LYS A 421 -12.47 -24.46 6.79
C LYS A 421 -11.08 -23.88 7.03
N ASN A 422 -10.95 -22.55 6.96
CA ASN A 422 -9.70 -21.82 7.08
C ASN A 422 -9.83 -20.70 8.14
N PRO A 423 -10.09 -21.03 9.42
CA PRO A 423 -10.16 -20.03 10.47
C PRO A 423 -8.79 -19.40 10.72
N MET A 424 -8.78 -18.09 11.00
CA MET A 424 -7.58 -17.37 11.39
C MET A 424 -7.83 -16.53 12.64
N ILE A 425 -6.86 -16.52 13.55
CA ILE A 425 -6.90 -15.71 14.77
C ILE A 425 -5.71 -14.75 14.72
N ILE A 426 -5.99 -13.46 14.82
CA ILE A 426 -4.98 -12.39 14.82
C ILE A 426 -4.99 -11.74 16.19
N ILE A 427 -3.90 -11.90 16.91
CA ILE A 427 -3.69 -11.33 18.24
C ILE A 427 -2.84 -10.08 18.08
N GLY A 428 -3.40 -8.93 18.43
CA GLY A 428 -2.73 -7.64 18.34
C GLY A 428 -1.86 -7.34 19.56
N THR A 429 -1.01 -6.33 19.39
CA THR A 429 -0.10 -5.87 20.44
C THR A 429 -0.84 -5.40 21.69
N SER A 430 -2.05 -4.84 21.56
CA SER A 430 -2.79 -4.37 22.74
C SER A 430 -3.28 -5.50 23.64
N ALA A 431 -3.53 -6.70 23.10
CA ALA A 431 -3.89 -7.88 23.90
C ALA A 431 -2.69 -8.40 24.70
N ILE A 432 -1.53 -8.53 24.06
CA ILE A 432 -0.31 -9.08 24.68
C ILE A 432 0.41 -8.08 25.59
N ASN A 433 0.12 -6.79 25.50
CA ASN A 433 0.68 -5.76 26.37
C ASN A 433 -0.02 -5.67 27.74
N PHE A 434 -1.13 -6.40 27.93
CA PHE A 434 -1.88 -6.39 29.17
C PHE A 434 -1.21 -7.26 30.25
N GLU A 435 -1.52 -7.03 31.54
CA GLU A 435 -0.93 -7.78 32.66
C GLU A 435 -1.16 -9.29 32.55
N ASP A 436 -2.34 -9.69 32.04
CA ASP A 436 -2.70 -11.07 31.78
C ASP A 436 -2.23 -11.58 30.40
N GLY A 437 -1.47 -10.80 29.63
CA GLY A 437 -1.13 -11.13 28.23
C GLY A 437 -0.27 -12.40 28.05
N GLN A 438 0.34 -12.90 29.11
CA GLN A 438 1.09 -14.17 29.11
C GLN A 438 0.17 -15.40 29.27
N ASN A 439 -1.02 -15.22 29.87
CA ASN A 439 -2.01 -16.27 30.09
C ASN A 439 -2.92 -16.42 28.86
#